data_AF-A0AB34D201-F1
#
_entry.id   AF-A0AB34D201-F1
#
_cell.length_a   1.000
_cell.length_b   1.000
_cell.length_c   1.000
_cell.angle_alpha   90.00
_cell.angle_beta   90.00
_cell.angle_gamma   90.00
#
_symmetry.space_group_name_H-M   'P 1'
#
loop_
_entity.id
_entity.type
_entity.pdbx_description
1 polymer ?
#
loop_
_entity_poly.entity_id
_entity_poly.type
_entity_poly.pdbx_seq_one_letter_code
_entity_poly.pdbx_strand_id
1 'polypeptide(L)'
;MESEFLVKINGEGQTLESIAALYLGLIEEGFNMTIDEMADYLSCSYDYVQKNIAPYVHHIYINSVANRALVTHAEEREHIGLFTKRKLFSRKEFEEFILNESVLLRDRERYYLNELSAAAIERLGEISMNQEKKTTTSKMYETIALHQVKTLYSEVELKSKVIREFAVSEFPVKLYSLKDLLDGIEDLNIKFRYKTIVYRYLKQQGIPKIKVKSLIRYRKEDLENTAVFSLPLAVDKKEILSRIEKKLK
;
A
#
# COMPACT_ATOMS: atom_id res chain seq x y z
N MET A 1 -21.92 -27.20 1.74
CA MET A 1 -22.32 -25.81 1.99
C MET A 1 -21.90 -25.03 0.77
N GLU A 2 -22.85 -24.55 -0.03
CA GLU A 2 -22.51 -23.74 -1.21
C GLU A 2 -21.89 -22.43 -0.74
N SER A 3 -20.82 -22.00 -1.41
CA SER A 3 -20.13 -20.75 -1.06
C SER A 3 -21.03 -19.58 -1.43
N GLU A 4 -21.35 -18.72 -0.46
CA GLU A 4 -22.12 -17.47 -0.66
C GLU A 4 -21.50 -16.58 -1.74
N PHE A 5 -20.17 -16.66 -1.88
CA PHE A 5 -19.38 -15.90 -2.84
C PHE A 5 -19.30 -16.55 -4.23
N LEU A 6 -19.93 -17.69 -4.47
CA LEU A 6 -19.95 -18.30 -5.80
C LEU A 6 -21.12 -17.76 -6.62
N VAL A 7 -20.80 -17.06 -7.72
CA VAL A 7 -21.79 -16.69 -8.74
C VAL A 7 -22.11 -17.90 -9.61
N LYS A 8 -23.35 -18.37 -9.58
CA LYS A 8 -23.82 -19.51 -10.38
C LYS A 8 -24.19 -19.05 -11.79
N ILE A 9 -23.67 -19.77 -12.79
CA ILE A 9 -23.97 -19.55 -14.20
C ILE A 9 -24.80 -20.74 -14.69
N ASN A 10 -26.06 -20.48 -15.07
CA ASN A 10 -26.99 -21.51 -15.53
C ASN A 10 -26.74 -21.81 -17.01
N GLY A 11 -25.97 -22.87 -17.30
CA GLY A 11 -25.68 -23.31 -18.66
C GLY A 11 -26.43 -24.56 -19.12
N GLU A 12 -27.33 -25.12 -18.30
CA GLU A 12 -28.07 -26.34 -18.65
C GLU A 12 -29.01 -26.07 -19.85
N GLY A 13 -28.91 -26.90 -20.88
CA GLY A 13 -29.67 -26.76 -22.12
C GLY A 13 -29.20 -25.65 -23.07
N GLN A 14 -28.15 -24.90 -22.73
CA GLN A 14 -27.61 -23.85 -23.60
C GLN A 14 -26.58 -24.36 -24.60
N THR A 15 -26.43 -23.64 -25.72
CA THR A 15 -25.37 -23.89 -26.71
C THR A 15 -24.00 -23.45 -26.17
N LEU A 16 -22.92 -24.01 -26.72
CA LEU A 16 -21.55 -23.59 -26.35
C LEU A 16 -21.31 -22.10 -26.66
N GLU A 17 -21.87 -21.58 -27.74
CA GLU A 17 -21.81 -20.17 -28.10
C GLU A 17 -22.49 -19.28 -27.05
N SER A 18 -23.69 -19.65 -26.59
CA SER A 18 -24.41 -18.94 -25.53
C SER A 18 -23.63 -18.97 -24.21
N ILE A 19 -23.05 -20.12 -23.87
CA ILE A 19 -22.21 -20.24 -22.67
C ILE A 19 -20.98 -19.35 -22.79
N ALA A 20 -20.31 -19.31 -23.93
CA ALA A 20 -19.15 -18.45 -24.15
C ALA A 20 -19.50 -16.97 -23.97
N ALA A 21 -20.60 -16.52 -24.59
CA ALA A 21 -21.08 -15.14 -24.48
C ALA A 21 -21.37 -14.73 -23.02
N LEU A 22 -21.98 -15.61 -22.22
CA LEU A 22 -22.23 -15.35 -20.80
C LEU A 22 -20.93 -15.16 -19.99
N TYR A 23 -19.93 -16.00 -20.22
CA TYR A 23 -18.65 -15.88 -19.50
C TYR A 23 -17.86 -14.66 -19.95
N LEU A 24 -17.87 -14.32 -21.25
CA LEU A 24 -17.23 -13.10 -21.76
C LEU A 24 -17.87 -11.86 -21.15
N GLY A 25 -19.20 -11.78 -21.11
CA GLY A 25 -19.90 -10.68 -20.43
C GLY A 25 -19.50 -10.54 -18.96
N LEU A 26 -19.37 -11.65 -18.21
CA LEU A 26 -18.92 -11.59 -16.82
C LEU A 26 -17.45 -11.16 -16.68
N ILE A 27 -16.58 -11.58 -17.60
CA ILE A 27 -15.16 -11.17 -17.63
C ILE A 27 -15.05 -9.66 -17.89
N GLU A 28 -15.86 -9.14 -18.83
CA GLU A 28 -15.98 -7.70 -19.14
C GLU A 28 -16.58 -6.91 -17.96
N GLU A 29 -17.54 -7.49 -17.24
CA GLU A 29 -18.12 -6.92 -16.01
C GLU A 29 -17.17 -6.92 -14.80
N GLY A 30 -15.98 -7.52 -14.93
CA GLY A 30 -14.91 -7.44 -13.93
C GLY A 30 -14.59 -8.74 -13.20
N PHE A 31 -15.17 -9.88 -13.59
CA PHE A 31 -14.71 -11.21 -13.17
C PHE A 31 -13.48 -11.63 -13.97
N ASN A 32 -12.40 -10.87 -13.84
CA ASN A 32 -11.15 -11.07 -14.58
C ASN A 32 -9.91 -11.12 -13.68
N MET A 33 -10.09 -11.09 -12.35
CA MET A 33 -8.99 -11.15 -11.41
C MET A 33 -8.62 -12.60 -11.08
N THR A 34 -7.32 -12.89 -11.02
CA THR A 34 -6.79 -14.22 -10.70
C THR A 34 -6.17 -14.28 -9.31
N ILE A 35 -6.02 -15.50 -8.75
CA ILE A 35 -5.30 -15.69 -7.47
C ILE A 35 -3.83 -15.27 -7.60
N ASP A 36 -3.21 -15.53 -8.76
CA ASP A 36 -1.83 -15.11 -9.03
C ASP A 36 -1.71 -13.58 -8.93
N GLU A 37 -2.63 -12.85 -9.56
CA GLU A 37 -2.67 -11.39 -9.52
C GLU A 37 -2.92 -10.85 -8.09
N MET A 38 -3.84 -11.45 -7.34
CA MET A 38 -4.06 -11.09 -5.93
C MET A 38 -2.81 -11.36 -5.07
N ALA A 39 -2.13 -12.47 -5.33
CA ALA A 39 -0.93 -12.87 -4.59
C ALA A 39 0.23 -11.91 -4.87
N ASP A 40 0.39 -11.52 -6.13
CA ASP A 40 1.36 -10.52 -6.57
C ASP A 40 1.06 -9.14 -5.97
N TYR A 41 -0.20 -8.68 -6.03
CA TYR A 41 -0.62 -7.41 -5.43
C TYR A 41 -0.34 -7.37 -3.93
N LEU A 42 -0.68 -8.44 -3.22
CA LEU A 42 -0.46 -8.56 -1.78
C LEU A 42 0.95 -9.01 -1.42
N SER A 43 1.85 -9.21 -2.38
CA SER A 43 3.19 -9.79 -2.16
C SER A 43 3.16 -10.97 -1.18
N CYS A 44 2.33 -11.99 -1.48
CA CYS A 44 2.16 -13.18 -0.66
C CYS A 44 2.09 -14.45 -1.53
N SER A 45 1.94 -15.62 -0.90
CA SER A 45 1.83 -16.87 -1.67
C SER A 45 0.41 -17.08 -2.20
N TYR A 46 0.32 -17.77 -3.34
CA TYR A 46 -0.93 -18.27 -3.90
C TYR A 46 -1.79 -19.00 -2.86
N ASP A 47 -1.17 -19.92 -2.10
CA ASP A 47 -1.83 -20.68 -1.04
C ASP A 47 -2.43 -19.80 0.05
N TYR A 48 -1.77 -18.68 0.38
CA TYR A 48 -2.28 -17.75 1.38
C TYR A 48 -3.56 -17.08 0.88
N VAL A 49 -3.57 -16.59 -0.36
CA VAL A 49 -4.76 -16.00 -0.99
C VAL A 49 -5.89 -17.02 -1.06
N GLN A 50 -5.60 -18.24 -1.54
CA GLN A 50 -6.60 -19.28 -1.70
C GLN A 50 -7.30 -19.64 -0.37
N LYS A 51 -6.56 -19.63 0.74
CA LYS A 51 -7.09 -20.02 2.06
C LYS A 51 -7.74 -18.86 2.82
N ASN A 52 -7.21 -17.65 2.71
CA ASN A 52 -7.55 -16.54 3.62
C ASN A 52 -8.30 -15.39 2.95
N ILE A 53 -8.38 -15.36 1.62
CA ILE A 53 -8.93 -14.22 0.86
C ILE A 53 -9.98 -14.70 -0.13
N ALA A 54 -9.62 -15.64 -1.02
CA ALA A 54 -10.52 -16.18 -2.03
C ALA A 54 -11.88 -16.68 -1.49
N PRO A 55 -12.02 -17.20 -0.26
CA PRO A 55 -13.32 -17.58 0.30
C PRO A 55 -14.27 -16.40 0.58
N TYR A 56 -13.79 -15.15 0.51
CA TYR A 56 -14.50 -13.93 0.89
C TYR A 56 -14.66 -12.92 -0.26
N VAL A 57 -14.37 -13.34 -1.50
CA VAL A 57 -14.46 -12.52 -2.70
C VAL A 57 -15.30 -13.25 -3.73
N HIS A 58 -16.29 -12.59 -4.36
CA HIS A 58 -17.13 -13.28 -5.31
C HIS A 58 -16.33 -13.76 -6.51
N HIS A 59 -16.69 -14.95 -7.00
CA HIS A 59 -16.00 -15.60 -8.10
C HIS A 59 -16.93 -16.47 -8.94
N ILE A 60 -16.48 -16.72 -10.16
CA ILE A 60 -17.05 -17.69 -11.09
C ILE A 60 -16.08 -18.86 -11.27
N TYR A 61 -16.61 -20.04 -11.57
CA TYR A 61 -15.80 -21.21 -11.94
C TYR A 61 -15.78 -21.40 -13.44
N ILE A 62 -14.61 -21.59 -14.02
CA ILE A 62 -14.50 -22.09 -15.40
C ILE A 62 -14.34 -23.60 -15.34
N ASN A 63 -15.45 -24.32 -15.53
CA ASN A 63 -15.46 -25.77 -15.65
C ASN A 63 -15.07 -26.23 -17.07
N SER A 64 -15.02 -27.53 -17.31
CA SER A 64 -14.61 -28.09 -18.61
C SER A 64 -15.52 -27.67 -19.77
N VAL A 65 -16.83 -27.53 -19.53
CA VAL A 65 -17.80 -27.10 -20.56
C VAL A 65 -17.62 -25.62 -20.88
N ALA A 66 -17.50 -24.78 -19.86
CA ALA A 66 -17.23 -23.35 -20.01
C ALA A 66 -15.90 -23.09 -20.71
N ASN A 67 -14.84 -23.81 -20.32
CA ASN A 67 -13.54 -23.72 -20.98
C ASN A 67 -13.63 -24.09 -22.46
N ARG A 68 -14.29 -25.21 -22.79
CA ARG A 68 -14.49 -25.61 -24.19
C ARG A 68 -15.29 -24.56 -24.96
N ALA A 69 -16.36 -24.03 -24.38
CA ALA A 69 -17.16 -22.96 -24.97
C ALA A 69 -16.31 -21.73 -25.29
N LEU A 70 -15.58 -21.21 -24.30
CA LEU A 70 -14.69 -20.05 -24.44
C LEU A 70 -13.59 -20.29 -25.49
N VAL A 71 -12.90 -21.43 -25.45
CA VAL A 71 -11.83 -21.74 -26.43
C VAL A 71 -12.37 -21.88 -27.86
N THR A 72 -13.61 -22.35 -28.03
CA THR A 72 -14.21 -22.58 -29.35
C THR A 72 -14.80 -21.31 -29.95
N HIS A 73 -15.40 -20.46 -29.12
CA HIS A 73 -16.26 -19.35 -29.58
C HIS A 73 -15.80 -17.95 -29.15
N ALA A 74 -14.80 -17.81 -28.28
CA ALA A 74 -14.25 -16.49 -27.98
C ALA A 74 -13.32 -16.06 -29.13
N GLU A 75 -13.77 -15.10 -29.92
CA GLU A 75 -12.96 -14.48 -30.98
C GLU A 75 -11.88 -13.55 -30.41
N GLU A 76 -12.10 -13.05 -29.19
CA GLU A 76 -11.24 -12.08 -28.52
C GLU A 76 -10.00 -12.72 -27.88
N ARG A 77 -8.84 -12.37 -28.43
CA ARG A 77 -7.55 -12.91 -27.97
C ARG A 77 -7.08 -12.32 -26.63
N GLU A 78 -7.66 -11.22 -26.18
CA GLU A 78 -7.23 -10.49 -25.00
C GLU A 78 -7.44 -11.30 -23.70
N HIS A 79 -8.47 -12.15 -23.66
CA HIS A 79 -8.85 -12.88 -22.46
C HIS A 79 -8.43 -14.37 -22.44
N ILE A 80 -7.71 -14.85 -23.47
CA ILE A 80 -7.33 -16.26 -23.59
C ILE A 80 -6.58 -16.78 -22.36
N GLY A 81 -5.72 -15.95 -21.75
CA GLY A 81 -4.99 -16.33 -20.53
C GLY A 81 -5.92 -16.68 -19.36
N LEU A 82 -7.10 -16.05 -19.28
CA LEU A 82 -8.07 -16.25 -18.21
C LEU A 82 -8.84 -17.56 -18.36
N PHE A 83 -9.06 -18.04 -19.58
CA PHE A 83 -9.85 -19.25 -19.83
C PHE A 83 -9.22 -20.51 -19.22
N THR A 84 -7.90 -20.49 -19.04
CA THR A 84 -7.13 -21.58 -18.42
C THR A 84 -7.28 -21.63 -16.90
N LYS A 85 -7.81 -20.56 -16.28
CA LYS A 85 -7.92 -20.44 -14.83
C LYS A 85 -9.22 -21.09 -14.36
N ARG A 86 -9.15 -21.84 -13.25
CA ARG A 86 -10.33 -22.51 -12.67
C ARG A 86 -11.32 -21.54 -12.03
N LYS A 87 -10.84 -20.39 -11.55
CA LYS A 87 -11.62 -19.36 -10.87
C LYS A 87 -11.22 -18.00 -11.40
N LEU A 88 -12.22 -17.15 -11.62
CA LEU A 88 -12.03 -15.72 -11.83
C LEU A 88 -12.83 -14.97 -10.78
N PHE A 89 -12.22 -13.95 -10.19
CA PHE A 89 -12.76 -13.19 -9.07
C PHE A 89 -13.19 -11.81 -9.54
N SER A 90 -14.21 -11.26 -8.88
CA SER A 90 -14.63 -9.87 -9.06
C SER A 90 -13.53 -8.93 -8.58
N ARG A 91 -13.00 -8.10 -9.48
CA ARG A 91 -11.98 -7.10 -9.19
C ARG A 91 -12.47 -6.06 -8.19
N LYS A 92 -13.66 -5.52 -8.45
CA LYS A 92 -14.30 -4.51 -7.59
C LYS A 92 -14.45 -5.02 -6.16
N GLU A 93 -14.91 -6.25 -5.99
CA GLU A 93 -15.10 -6.79 -4.64
C GLU A 93 -13.80 -7.19 -3.96
N PHE A 94 -12.78 -7.57 -4.72
CA PHE A 94 -11.44 -7.70 -4.14
C PHE A 94 -10.95 -6.36 -3.59
N GLU A 95 -11.14 -5.27 -4.33
CA GLU A 95 -10.79 -3.92 -3.86
C GLU A 95 -11.58 -3.54 -2.60
N GLU A 96 -12.90 -3.77 -2.59
CA GLU A 96 -13.75 -3.56 -1.41
C GLU A 96 -13.30 -4.40 -0.22
N PHE A 97 -12.97 -5.67 -0.44
CA PHE A 97 -12.42 -6.55 0.60
C PHE A 97 -11.13 -5.97 1.17
N ILE A 98 -10.21 -5.51 0.33
CA ILE A 98 -8.96 -4.88 0.80
C ILE A 98 -9.26 -3.64 1.62
N LEU A 99 -10.15 -2.76 1.18
CA LEU A 99 -10.50 -1.55 1.94
C LEU A 99 -11.11 -1.88 3.31
N ASN A 100 -12.01 -2.85 3.35
CA ASN A 100 -12.75 -3.21 4.57
C ASN A 100 -11.90 -3.99 5.58
N GLU A 101 -10.98 -4.83 5.10
CA GLU A 101 -10.15 -5.71 5.95
C GLU A 101 -8.77 -5.13 6.25
N SER A 102 -8.48 -3.93 5.74
CA SER A 102 -7.22 -3.24 5.97
C SER A 102 -7.33 -2.16 7.02
N VAL A 103 -6.30 -2.11 7.88
CA VAL A 103 -6.11 -1.02 8.83
C VAL A 103 -4.73 -0.40 8.63
N LEU A 104 -4.67 0.92 8.57
CA LEU A 104 -3.42 1.66 8.54
C LEU A 104 -2.94 1.93 9.96
N LEU A 105 -1.78 1.36 10.31
CA LEU A 105 -1.13 1.51 11.58
C LEU A 105 -0.05 2.59 11.48
N ARG A 106 -0.20 3.64 12.28
CA ARG A 106 0.74 4.76 12.34
C ARG A 106 1.22 4.98 13.77
N ASP A 107 2.53 5.14 13.94
CA ASP A 107 3.15 5.43 15.22
C ASP A 107 3.97 6.74 15.21
N ARG A 108 4.11 7.37 14.04
CA ARG A 108 4.88 8.60 13.85
C ARG A 108 4.23 9.58 12.88
N GLU A 109 4.38 10.86 13.19
CA GLU A 109 4.16 11.99 12.30
C GLU A 109 5.36 12.16 11.36
N ARG A 110 5.08 12.38 10.08
CA ARG A 110 6.09 12.58 9.03
C ARG A 110 6.22 14.07 8.75
N TYR A 111 7.44 14.60 8.65
CA TYR A 111 7.69 16.02 8.44
C TYR A 111 8.36 16.23 7.08
N TYR A 112 7.79 17.12 6.28
CA TYR A 112 8.27 17.46 4.95
C TYR A 112 8.68 18.93 4.89
N LEU A 113 9.60 19.24 3.99
CA LEU A 113 10.13 20.60 3.86
C LEU A 113 9.08 21.57 3.30
N ASN A 114 8.22 21.08 2.39
CA ASN A 114 7.14 21.86 1.77
C ASN A 114 5.97 22.20 2.73
N GLU A 115 6.04 21.75 3.98
CA GLU A 115 5.09 22.15 5.03
C GLU A 115 5.48 23.49 5.68
N LEU A 116 6.69 23.98 5.38
CA LEU A 116 7.14 25.31 5.76
C LEU A 116 6.83 26.33 4.65
N SER A 117 6.75 27.60 5.05
CA SER A 117 6.61 28.74 4.15
C SER A 117 7.87 28.91 3.29
N ALA A 118 7.71 29.47 2.10
CA ALA A 118 8.82 29.74 1.19
C ALA A 118 9.93 30.59 1.86
N ALA A 119 9.53 31.60 2.65
CA ALA A 119 10.46 32.44 3.40
C ALA A 119 11.26 31.64 4.46
N ALA A 120 10.61 30.71 5.16
CA ALA A 120 11.29 29.84 6.13
C ALA A 120 12.27 28.88 5.43
N ILE A 121 11.91 28.35 4.26
CA ILE A 121 12.79 27.49 3.46
C ILE A 121 14.01 28.27 2.95
N GLU A 122 13.83 29.51 2.50
CA GLU A 122 14.92 30.39 2.06
C GLU A 122 15.90 30.67 3.21
N ARG A 123 15.38 31.08 4.37
CA ARG A 123 16.17 31.28 5.60
C ARG A 123 16.92 30.03 6.03
N LEU A 124 16.29 28.84 5.94
CA LEU A 124 16.98 27.57 6.21
C LEU A 124 18.14 27.34 5.23
N GLY A 125 17.95 27.70 3.95
CA GLY A 125 18.99 27.66 2.93
C GLY A 125 20.18 28.54 3.31
N GLU A 126 19.95 29.81 3.65
CA GLU A 126 20.99 30.75 4.09
C GLU A 126 21.76 30.22 5.31
N ILE A 127 21.04 29.76 6.34
CA ILE A 127 21.65 29.20 7.56
C ILE A 127 22.50 27.98 7.21
N SER A 128 22.01 27.09 6.32
CA SER A 128 22.73 25.87 5.96
C SER A 128 24.05 26.13 5.22
N MET A 129 24.14 27.23 4.46
CA MET A 129 25.33 27.64 3.72
C MET A 129 26.37 28.37 4.59
N ASN A 130 25.91 29.07 5.63
CA ASN A 130 26.75 29.86 6.52
C ASN A 130 27.40 29.04 7.67
N GLN A 131 27.16 27.74 7.74
CA GLN A 131 27.83 26.86 8.72
C GLN A 131 29.24 26.46 8.27
N GLU A 132 30.15 26.32 9.25
CA GLU A 132 31.52 25.82 9.04
C GLU A 132 31.54 24.48 8.29
N LYS A 133 30.55 23.62 8.53
CA LYS A 133 30.26 22.44 7.72
C LYS A 133 28.95 22.67 6.99
N LYS A 134 29.03 22.88 5.67
CA LYS A 134 27.85 22.99 4.81
C LYS A 134 26.95 21.78 5.00
N THR A 135 25.67 22.02 5.25
CA THR A 135 24.64 20.98 5.37
C THR A 135 23.54 21.24 4.35
N THR A 136 22.66 20.27 4.13
CA THR A 136 21.48 20.48 3.28
C THR A 136 20.39 21.22 4.05
N THR A 137 19.53 21.96 3.34
CA THR A 137 18.34 22.62 3.92
C THR A 137 17.48 21.64 4.73
N SER A 138 17.29 20.42 4.21
CA SER A 138 16.57 19.34 4.90
C SER A 138 17.25 18.92 6.20
N LYS A 139 18.58 18.80 6.22
CA LYS A 139 19.31 18.46 7.45
C LYS A 139 19.26 19.59 8.48
N MET A 140 19.29 20.83 8.01
CA MET A 140 19.11 22.00 8.87
C MET A 140 17.71 22.01 9.50
N TYR A 141 16.69 21.77 8.69
CA TYR A 141 15.31 21.66 9.14
C TYR A 141 15.15 20.58 10.21
N GLU A 142 15.65 19.36 9.97
CA GLU A 142 15.65 18.29 10.97
C GLU A 142 16.35 18.71 12.26
N THR A 143 17.51 19.36 12.17
CA THR A 143 18.30 19.76 13.33
C THR A 143 17.56 20.78 14.20
N ILE A 144 16.99 21.81 13.56
CA ILE A 144 16.21 22.84 14.26
C ILE A 144 14.95 22.23 14.86
N ALA A 145 14.24 21.38 14.12
CA ALA A 145 13.04 20.72 14.61
C ALA A 145 13.33 19.85 15.83
N LEU A 146 14.35 18.99 15.77
CA LEU A 146 14.74 18.13 16.89
C LEU A 146 15.19 18.92 18.11
N HIS A 147 15.82 20.08 17.92
CA HIS A 147 16.12 20.98 19.03
C HIS A 147 14.84 21.51 19.70
N GLN A 148 13.87 22.02 18.93
CA GLN A 148 12.60 22.51 19.47
C GLN A 148 11.86 21.41 20.23
N VAL A 149 11.84 20.20 19.67
CA VAL A 149 11.16 19.05 20.26
C VAL A 149 11.77 18.67 21.61
N LYS A 150 13.11 18.64 21.72
CA LYS A 150 13.80 18.36 22.99
C LYS A 150 13.57 19.42 24.07
N THR A 151 13.26 20.66 23.68
CA THR A 151 12.91 21.72 24.62
C THR A 151 11.48 21.57 25.15
N LEU A 152 10.59 20.95 24.37
CA LEU A 152 9.15 20.89 24.67
C LEU A 152 8.69 19.59 25.31
N TYR A 153 9.28 18.47 24.90
CA TYR A 153 8.81 17.15 25.26
C TYR A 153 9.87 16.40 26.04
N SER A 154 9.43 15.63 27.03
CA SER A 154 10.28 14.74 27.81
C SER A 154 10.79 13.56 26.99
N GLU A 155 11.88 12.93 27.42
CA GLU A 155 12.37 11.70 26.78
C GLU A 155 11.34 10.57 26.77
N VAL A 156 10.48 10.51 27.80
CA VAL A 156 9.43 9.49 27.92
C VAL A 156 8.41 9.65 26.80
N GLU A 157 7.97 10.88 26.54
CA GLU A 157 7.04 11.19 25.44
C GLU A 157 7.67 10.92 24.07
N LEU A 158 8.96 11.24 23.91
CA LEU A 158 9.69 10.98 22.67
C LEU A 158 10.00 9.50 22.41
N LYS A 159 9.93 8.65 23.46
CA LYS A 159 10.05 7.19 23.38
C LYS A 159 8.68 6.50 23.35
N SER A 160 7.59 7.26 23.36
CA SER A 160 6.23 6.74 23.32
C SER A 160 6.03 5.80 22.11
N LYS A 161 5.35 4.68 22.36
CA LYS A 161 5.01 3.65 21.36
C LYS A 161 3.52 3.66 21.04
N VAL A 162 2.85 4.82 21.16
CA VAL A 162 1.44 4.95 20.80
C VAL A 162 1.29 4.65 19.31
N ILE A 163 0.53 3.60 19.01
CA ILE A 163 0.10 3.24 17.65
C ILE A 163 -1.36 3.67 17.54
N ARG A 164 -1.69 4.36 16.46
CA ARG A 164 -3.07 4.68 16.09
C ARG A 164 -3.46 3.92 14.84
N GLU A 165 -4.70 3.48 14.83
CA GLU A 165 -5.33 2.77 13.73
C GLU A 165 -6.20 3.74 12.93
N PHE A 166 -6.07 3.70 11.62
CA PHE A 166 -6.86 4.51 10.69
C PHE A 166 -7.49 3.59 9.65
N ALA A 167 -8.71 3.90 9.24
CA ALA A 167 -9.34 3.23 8.11
C ALA A 167 -8.55 3.54 6.82
N VAL A 168 -8.48 2.56 5.93
CA VAL A 168 -7.91 2.75 4.59
C VAL A 168 -9.04 3.28 3.71
N SER A 169 -8.95 4.56 3.32
CA SER A 169 -10.00 5.24 2.54
C SER A 169 -9.89 5.03 1.04
N GLU A 170 -8.69 4.71 0.54
CA GLU A 170 -8.38 4.59 -0.88
C GLU A 170 -7.60 3.31 -1.15
N PHE A 171 -7.90 2.66 -2.27
CA PHE A 171 -7.28 1.39 -2.63
C PHE A 171 -5.80 1.62 -2.97
N PRO A 172 -4.86 1.00 -2.25
CA PRO A 172 -3.44 1.23 -2.50
C PRO A 172 -3.05 0.77 -3.90
N VAL A 173 -2.25 1.56 -4.62
CA VAL A 173 -1.75 1.23 -5.96
C VAL A 173 -0.94 -0.06 -5.94
N LYS A 174 -0.07 -0.21 -4.93
CA LYS A 174 0.73 -1.42 -4.75
C LYS A 174 1.15 -1.59 -3.30
N LEU A 175 1.21 -2.84 -2.87
CA LEU A 175 1.63 -3.22 -1.53
C LEU A 175 2.92 -4.02 -1.58
N TYR A 176 3.87 -3.61 -0.73
CA TYR A 176 5.15 -4.28 -0.57
C TYR A 176 5.21 -4.98 0.77
N SER A 177 5.72 -6.20 0.77
CA SER A 177 6.12 -6.90 1.99
C SER A 177 7.48 -6.41 2.48
N LEU A 178 7.86 -6.85 3.68
CA LEU A 178 9.21 -6.63 4.18
C LEU A 178 10.28 -7.34 3.34
N LYS A 179 9.90 -8.46 2.69
CA LYS A 179 10.81 -9.21 1.82
C LYS A 179 11.12 -8.39 0.57
N ASP A 180 10.13 -7.75 -0.04
CA ASP A 180 10.33 -6.93 -1.23
C ASP A 180 11.26 -5.74 -0.95
N LEU A 181 11.11 -5.10 0.21
CA LEU A 181 12.05 -4.06 0.66
C LEU A 181 13.49 -4.58 0.81
N LEU A 182 13.66 -5.82 1.28
CA LEU A 182 14.97 -6.43 1.46
C LEU A 182 15.59 -6.82 0.12
N ASP A 183 14.83 -7.48 -0.75
CA ASP A 183 15.28 -7.96 -2.06
C ASP A 183 15.58 -6.78 -3.00
N GLY A 184 14.83 -5.70 -2.83
CA GLY A 184 14.98 -4.43 -3.52
C GLY A 184 13.77 -4.12 -4.39
N ILE A 185 13.40 -2.85 -4.42
CA ILE A 185 12.29 -2.31 -5.21
C ILE A 185 12.90 -1.35 -6.24
N GLU A 186 13.00 -1.80 -7.49
CA GLU A 186 13.71 -1.10 -8.55
C GLU A 186 13.08 0.26 -8.88
N ASP A 187 11.76 0.33 -9.00
CA ASP A 187 11.03 1.56 -9.33
C ASP A 187 11.15 2.64 -8.25
N LEU A 188 11.48 2.25 -7.02
CA LEU A 188 11.70 3.17 -5.89
C LEU A 188 13.17 3.40 -5.58
N ASN A 189 14.09 2.71 -6.26
CA ASN A 189 15.53 2.70 -5.94
C ASN A 189 15.81 2.38 -4.45
N ILE A 190 15.01 1.50 -3.86
CA ILE A 190 15.14 1.08 -2.46
C ILE A 190 15.78 -0.31 -2.43
N LYS A 191 16.93 -0.44 -1.77
CA LYS A 191 17.57 -1.75 -1.54
C LYS A 191 18.30 -1.78 -0.22
N PHE A 192 18.05 -2.81 0.57
CA PHE A 192 18.67 -2.98 1.88
C PHE A 192 19.47 -4.28 1.95
N ARG A 193 20.65 -4.23 2.58
CA ARG A 193 21.45 -5.45 2.80
C ARG A 193 20.93 -6.31 3.95
N TYR A 194 20.31 -5.68 4.95
CA TYR A 194 19.92 -6.35 6.19
C TYR A 194 18.55 -5.90 6.65
N LYS A 195 17.77 -6.85 7.18
CA LYS A 195 16.44 -6.63 7.75
C LYS A 195 16.40 -5.54 8.84
N THR A 196 17.46 -5.43 9.64
CA THR A 196 17.59 -4.39 10.68
C THR A 196 17.66 -2.98 10.10
N ILE A 197 18.27 -2.82 8.92
CA ILE A 197 18.33 -1.54 8.21
C ILE A 197 16.95 -1.18 7.66
N VAL A 198 16.19 -2.16 7.14
CA VAL A 198 14.81 -1.94 6.70
C VAL A 198 13.96 -1.36 7.83
N TYR A 199 13.97 -1.99 9.01
CA TYR A 199 13.21 -1.49 10.16
C TYR A 199 13.65 -0.10 10.61
N ARG A 200 14.96 0.18 10.57
CA ARG A 200 15.50 1.50 10.90
C ARG A 200 15.00 2.55 9.90
N TYR A 201 15.05 2.24 8.61
CA TYR A 201 14.56 3.11 7.54
C TYR A 201 13.08 3.41 7.71
N LEU A 202 12.23 2.38 7.82
CA LEU A 202 10.78 2.52 7.99
C LEU A 202 10.46 3.39 9.21
N LYS A 203 11.15 3.15 10.33
CA LYS A 203 10.97 3.95 11.55
C LYS A 203 11.45 5.40 11.39
N GLN A 204 12.60 5.61 10.76
CA GLN A 204 13.17 6.95 10.55
C GLN A 204 12.26 7.79 9.65
N GLN A 205 11.73 7.18 8.58
CA GLN A 205 10.82 7.80 7.62
C GLN A 205 9.38 7.90 8.12
N GLY A 206 9.05 7.21 9.23
CA GLY A 206 7.70 7.15 9.78
C GLY A 206 6.70 6.50 8.83
N ILE A 207 7.14 5.49 8.07
CA ILE A 207 6.32 4.79 7.08
C ILE A 207 5.20 4.02 7.81
N PRO A 208 3.92 4.32 7.53
CA PRO A 208 2.81 3.57 8.07
C PRO A 208 2.83 2.10 7.61
N LYS A 209 2.23 1.22 8.41
CA LYS A 209 2.03 -0.19 8.05
C LYS A 209 0.58 -0.39 7.71
N ILE A 210 0.27 -1.01 6.58
CA ILE A 210 -1.08 -1.52 6.34
C ILE A 210 -1.14 -2.97 6.84
N LYS A 211 -2.12 -3.26 7.68
CA LYS A 211 -2.41 -4.61 8.18
C LYS A 211 -3.64 -5.12 7.46
N VAL A 212 -3.49 -6.19 6.69
CA VAL A 212 -4.57 -6.86 5.96
C VAL A 212 -4.68 -8.29 6.49
N LYS A 213 -5.71 -8.59 7.28
CA LYS A 213 -5.78 -9.83 8.09
C LYS A 213 -4.48 -10.04 8.90
N SER A 214 -3.68 -11.06 8.56
CA SER A 214 -2.40 -11.37 9.20
C SER A 214 -1.18 -10.76 8.48
N LEU A 215 -1.36 -10.16 7.30
CA LEU A 215 -0.29 -9.58 6.51
C LEU A 215 0.03 -8.16 6.97
N ILE A 216 1.32 -7.86 7.07
CA ILE A 216 1.82 -6.49 7.21
C ILE A 216 2.46 -6.08 5.88
N ARG A 217 1.99 -4.97 5.31
CA ARG A 217 2.48 -4.41 4.05
C ARG A 217 2.80 -2.92 4.19
N TYR A 218 3.45 -2.39 3.15
CA TYR A 218 3.82 -1.01 3.00
C TYR A 218 3.31 -0.52 1.65
N ARG A 219 2.61 0.62 1.67
CA ARG A 219 2.04 1.24 0.49
C ARG A 219 3.14 1.89 -0.34
N LYS A 220 3.06 1.78 -1.67
CA LYS A 220 4.01 2.42 -2.59
C LYS A 220 4.07 3.93 -2.38
N GLU A 221 2.92 4.56 -2.25
CA GLU A 221 2.72 6.00 -2.08
C GLU A 221 3.41 6.53 -0.82
N ASP A 222 3.42 5.73 0.26
CA ASP A 222 4.10 6.09 1.49
C ASP A 222 5.63 6.00 1.34
N LEU A 223 6.12 5.03 0.56
CA LEU A 223 7.54 4.80 0.31
C LEU A 223 8.14 5.81 -0.68
N GLU A 224 7.35 6.28 -1.66
CA GLU A 224 7.76 7.31 -2.63
C GLU A 224 7.97 8.68 -1.95
N ASN A 225 7.03 9.05 -1.07
CA ASN A 225 7.07 10.34 -0.41
C ASN A 225 8.11 10.34 0.70
N THR A 226 9.37 10.68 0.42
CA THR A 226 10.42 10.67 1.46
C THR A 226 10.24 11.82 2.45
N ALA A 227 10.14 11.50 3.74
CA ALA A 227 10.07 12.49 4.81
C ALA A 227 11.49 12.96 5.18
N VAL A 228 11.62 14.21 5.60
CA VAL A 228 12.90 14.72 6.11
C VAL A 228 13.23 14.03 7.43
N PHE A 229 12.23 13.92 8.31
CA PHE A 229 12.30 13.18 9.56
C PHE A 229 10.89 12.78 10.01
N SER A 230 10.82 11.99 11.08
CA SER A 230 9.56 11.63 11.71
C SER A 230 9.64 11.68 13.23
N LEU A 231 8.54 12.01 13.90
CA LEU A 231 8.44 12.08 15.37
C LEU A 231 7.26 11.23 15.88
N PRO A 232 7.28 10.75 17.13
CA PRO A 232 6.15 10.01 17.69
C PRO A 232 4.85 10.84 17.65
N LEU A 233 3.70 10.16 17.57
CA LEU A 233 2.38 10.80 17.57
C LEU A 233 2.05 11.63 18.84
N ALA A 234 2.84 11.49 19.90
CA ALA A 234 2.71 12.32 21.11
C ALA A 234 3.15 13.77 20.87
N VAL A 235 3.96 14.02 19.83
CA VAL A 235 4.42 15.36 19.47
C VAL A 235 3.38 16.05 18.60
N ASP A 236 2.97 17.26 18.99
CA ASP A 236 2.05 18.07 18.19
C ASP A 236 2.80 18.66 16.98
N LYS A 237 2.49 18.12 15.81
CA LYS A 237 3.07 18.56 14.54
C LYS A 237 2.81 20.04 14.25
N LYS A 238 1.61 20.56 14.51
CA LYS A 238 1.27 21.96 14.22
C LYS A 238 2.04 22.91 15.13
N GLU A 239 2.19 22.54 16.40
CA GLU A 239 2.97 23.34 17.33
C GLU A 239 4.44 23.41 16.90
N ILE A 240 5.05 22.26 16.54
CA ILE A 240 6.44 22.20 16.09
C ILE A 240 6.64 23.04 14.83
N LEU A 241 5.80 22.90 13.80
CA LEU A 241 5.91 23.69 12.57
C LEU A 241 5.78 25.20 12.87
N SER A 242 4.81 25.60 13.68
CA SER A 242 4.61 27.01 14.07
C SER A 242 5.82 27.61 14.79
N ARG A 243 6.48 26.84 15.67
CA ARG A 243 7.68 27.31 16.38
C ARG A 243 8.90 27.41 15.46
N ILE A 244 9.04 26.48 14.52
CA ILE A 244 10.10 26.53 13.51
C ILE A 244 9.92 27.77 12.63
N GLU A 245 8.71 28.01 12.14
CA GLU A 245 8.35 29.23 11.40
C GLU A 245 8.70 30.49 12.18
N LYS A 246 8.28 30.60 13.44
CA LYS A 246 8.58 31.76 14.29
C LYS A 246 10.08 31.97 14.52
N LYS A 247 10.87 30.91 14.57
CA LYS A 247 12.32 30.99 14.73
C LYS A 247 13.04 31.41 13.46
N LEU A 248 12.43 31.17 12.29
CA LEU A 248 13.01 31.44 10.98
C LEU A 248 12.57 32.78 10.37
N LYS A 249 11.50 33.39 10.89
CA LYS A 249 11.13 34.80 10.61
C LYS A 249 12.13 35.75 11.26
#